data_AF-A0A6P1SYK9-F1
#
_entry.id   AF-A0A6P1SYK9-F1
#
_cell.length_a   1.000
_cell.length_b   1.000
_cell.length_c   1.000
_cell.angle_alpha   90.00
_cell.angle_beta   90.00
_cell.angle_gamma   90.00
#
_symmetry.space_group_name_H-M   'P 1'
#
loop_
_entity.id
_entity.type
_entity.pdbx_description
1 polymer ?
#
loop_
_entity_poly.entity_id
_entity_poly.type
_entity_poly.pdbx_seq_one_letter_code
_entity_poly.pdbx_strand_id
1 'polypeptide(L)'
;MHLAELNIGRLVAPTDDPRVADFMNNLDRINGLGKRMPGFVWMMEGSGEPGTGNTDAKIDGDSQFVSNLTVWESVEHLETFVWGTVHKQFYDRRAEWFELMGDMHFVMWWVPEGHQPTLEEGLAKLAHLKAHGDSEEAFGWAYLKEARLWKAKQCDARAAE
;
A
#
# COMPACT_ATOMS: atom_id res chain seq x y z
N MET A 1 -7.67 9.48 16.49
CA MET A 1 -6.43 9.06 15.78
C MET A 1 -6.82 8.28 14.54
N HIS A 2 -6.07 8.41 13.45
CA HIS A 2 -6.27 7.67 12.21
C HIS A 2 -5.04 6.82 11.88
N LEU A 3 -5.23 5.82 11.03
CA LEU A 3 -4.16 4.93 10.56
C LEU A 3 -3.67 5.40 9.19
N ALA A 4 -2.39 5.76 9.10
CA ALA A 4 -1.71 5.95 7.84
C ALA A 4 -1.03 4.64 7.41
N GLU A 5 -0.98 4.40 6.10
CA GLU A 5 -0.19 3.32 5.50
C GLU A 5 0.53 3.81 4.26
N LEU A 6 1.75 3.31 4.06
CA LEU A 6 2.51 3.46 2.84
C LEU A 6 2.84 2.07 2.30
N ASN A 7 2.45 1.82 1.05
CA ASN A 7 2.86 0.68 0.26
C ASN A 7 3.69 1.15 -0.94
N ILE A 8 4.87 0.55 -1.15
CA ILE A 8 5.72 0.81 -2.32
C ILE A 8 6.03 -0.51 -3.01
N GLY A 9 5.74 -0.57 -4.31
CA GLY A 9 6.12 -1.65 -5.20
C GLY A 9 6.97 -1.13 -6.36
N ARG A 10 8.01 -1.88 -6.74
CA ARG A 10 8.80 -1.60 -7.95
C ARG A 10 8.27 -2.40 -9.13
N LEU A 11 7.87 -1.73 -10.21
CA LEU A 11 7.39 -2.37 -11.42
C LEU A 11 8.52 -3.15 -12.13
N VAL A 12 8.19 -4.27 -12.77
CA VAL A 12 9.13 -5.08 -13.57
C VAL A 12 9.55 -4.39 -14.89
N ALA A 13 8.85 -3.32 -15.26
CA ALA A 13 9.06 -2.55 -16.50
C ALA A 13 8.65 -1.07 -16.32
N PRO A 14 9.04 -0.17 -17.23
CA PRO A 14 8.52 1.20 -17.28
C PRO A 14 6.99 1.24 -17.40
N THR A 15 6.37 2.35 -16.99
CA THR A 15 4.90 2.49 -16.92
C THR A 15 4.19 2.39 -18.27
N ASP A 16 4.87 2.69 -19.38
CA ASP A 16 4.36 2.57 -20.74
C ASP A 16 4.54 1.16 -21.36
N ASP A 17 5.20 0.23 -20.64
CA ASP A 17 5.47 -1.11 -21.14
C ASP A 17 4.21 -2.01 -21.10
N PRO A 18 3.91 -2.78 -22.17
CA PRO A 18 2.79 -3.71 -22.20
C PRO A 18 2.75 -4.71 -21.05
N ARG A 19 3.89 -5.04 -20.44
CA ARG A 19 3.99 -5.97 -19.30
C ARG A 19 3.25 -5.45 -18.07
N VAL A 20 3.20 -4.14 -17.85
CA VAL A 20 2.56 -3.52 -16.68
C VAL A 20 1.23 -2.85 -17.01
N ALA A 21 0.85 -2.81 -18.29
CA ALA A 21 -0.35 -2.12 -18.76
C ALA A 21 -1.65 -2.55 -18.06
N ASP A 22 -1.84 -3.84 -17.75
CA ASP A 22 -3.04 -4.30 -17.03
C ASP A 22 -3.15 -3.64 -15.65
N PHE A 23 -2.04 -3.54 -14.92
CA PHE A 23 -2.01 -2.86 -13.62
C PHE A 23 -2.24 -1.35 -13.77
N MET A 24 -1.50 -0.68 -14.67
CA MET A 24 -1.63 0.77 -14.87
C MET A 24 -3.05 1.17 -15.30
N ASN A 25 -3.69 0.39 -16.18
CA ASN A 25 -5.07 0.62 -16.63
C ASN A 25 -6.12 0.43 -15.52
N ASN A 26 -5.81 -0.33 -14.47
CA ASN A 26 -6.72 -0.56 -13.35
C ASN A 26 -6.40 0.29 -12.11
N LEU A 27 -5.31 1.05 -12.13
CA LEU A 27 -4.83 1.83 -10.97
C LEU A 27 -5.88 2.82 -10.48
N ASP A 28 -6.46 3.64 -11.36
CA ASP A 28 -7.55 4.57 -11.02
C ASP A 28 -8.80 3.89 -10.49
N ARG A 29 -9.10 2.69 -11.00
CA ARG A 29 -10.25 1.91 -10.55
C ARG A 29 -10.04 1.44 -9.11
N ILE A 30 -8.85 0.94 -8.78
CA ILE A 30 -8.51 0.46 -7.44
C ILE A 30 -8.48 1.64 -6.45
N ASN A 31 -7.81 2.74 -6.81
CA ASN A 31 -7.77 3.96 -6.01
C ASN A 31 -9.18 4.52 -5.79
N GLY A 32 -10.00 4.58 -6.84
CA GLY A 32 -11.38 5.04 -6.75
C GLY A 32 -12.27 4.12 -5.90
N LEU A 33 -11.98 2.82 -5.82
CA LEU A 33 -12.66 1.93 -4.90
C LEU A 33 -12.28 2.25 -3.45
N GLY A 34 -10.99 2.42 -3.16
CA GLY A 34 -10.51 2.82 -1.83
C GLY A 34 -11.18 4.10 -1.35
N LYS A 35 -11.22 5.14 -2.21
CA LYS A 35 -11.87 6.44 -1.91
C LYS A 35 -13.38 6.35 -1.58
N ARG A 36 -14.06 5.25 -1.95
CA ARG A 36 -15.48 5.03 -1.68
C ARG A 36 -15.75 4.06 -0.52
N MET A 37 -14.70 3.48 0.06
CA MET A 37 -14.85 2.58 1.19
C MET A 37 -15.24 3.36 2.45
N PRO A 38 -16.11 2.78 3.31
CA PRO A 38 -16.27 3.29 4.67
C PRO A 38 -14.90 3.39 5.37
N GLY A 39 -14.72 4.47 6.13
CA GLY A 39 -13.48 4.73 6.86
C GLY A 39 -12.29 5.19 6.03
N PHE A 40 -12.44 5.43 4.72
CA PHE A 40 -11.43 6.14 3.96
C PHE A 40 -11.40 7.62 4.36
N VAL A 41 -10.19 8.14 4.66
CA VAL A 41 -10.00 9.54 5.07
C VAL A 41 -9.29 10.35 4.00
N TRP A 42 -8.16 9.84 3.49
CA TRP A 42 -7.32 10.58 2.56
C TRP A 42 -6.38 9.66 1.77
N MET A 43 -5.90 10.11 0.62
CA MET A 43 -4.87 9.44 -0.19
C MET A 43 -3.99 10.49 -0.87
N MET A 44 -2.68 10.24 -0.90
CA MET A 44 -1.75 11.02 -1.71
C MET A 44 -2.07 10.86 -3.19
N GLU A 45 -2.32 11.98 -3.86
CA GLU A 45 -2.56 12.04 -5.30
C GLU A 45 -1.26 12.37 -6.04
N GLY A 46 -1.06 11.74 -7.20
CA GLY A 46 0.14 11.91 -8.01
C GLY A 46 0.05 13.13 -8.90
N SER A 47 0.53 13.02 -10.15
CA SER A 47 0.41 14.10 -11.13
C SER A 47 -1.04 14.46 -11.48
N GLY A 48 -2.00 13.60 -11.12
CA GLY A 48 -3.41 13.74 -11.49
C GLY A 48 -3.72 13.21 -12.90
N GLU A 49 -2.71 12.70 -13.61
CA GLU A 49 -2.88 12.04 -14.90
C GLU A 49 -3.42 10.60 -14.72
N PRO A 50 -4.36 10.15 -15.56
CA PRO A 50 -4.88 8.80 -15.49
C PRO A 50 -3.77 7.76 -15.68
N GLY A 51 -3.76 6.73 -14.83
CA GLY A 51 -2.83 5.60 -14.97
C GLY A 51 -1.37 5.94 -14.67
N THR A 52 -1.04 7.08 -14.06
CA THR A 52 0.33 7.36 -13.60
C THR A 52 0.52 7.03 -12.12
N GLY A 53 -0.52 7.18 -11.29
CA GLY A 53 -0.39 7.00 -9.85
C GLY A 53 0.68 7.93 -9.25
N ASN A 54 1.29 7.55 -8.13
CA ASN A 54 2.37 8.33 -7.51
C ASN A 54 3.77 7.92 -8.02
N THR A 55 3.93 7.66 -9.32
CA THR A 55 5.24 7.35 -9.93
C THR A 55 6.12 8.57 -10.13
N ASP A 56 5.52 9.78 -10.16
CA ASP A 56 6.25 11.04 -10.35
C ASP A 56 7.20 11.35 -9.19
N ALA A 57 6.93 10.77 -8.02
CA ALA A 57 7.75 10.93 -6.84
C ALA A 57 9.19 10.39 -7.00
N LYS A 58 9.44 9.52 -8.00
CA LYS A 58 10.76 8.95 -8.34
C LYS A 58 11.56 8.61 -7.09
N ILE A 59 11.05 7.65 -6.32
CA ILE A 59 11.69 7.21 -5.08
C ILE A 59 13.10 6.75 -5.42
N ASP A 60 14.10 7.37 -4.77
CA ASP A 60 15.53 7.17 -5.05
C ASP A 60 15.94 7.38 -6.53
N GLY A 61 15.19 8.23 -7.26
CA GLY A 61 15.43 8.53 -8.67
C GLY A 61 14.89 7.48 -9.65
N ASP A 62 14.23 6.44 -9.18
CA ASP A 62 13.67 5.37 -10.02
C ASP A 62 12.16 5.58 -10.25
N SER A 63 11.80 5.80 -11.51
CA SER A 63 10.41 6.03 -11.95
C SER A 63 9.57 4.76 -12.02
N GLN A 64 10.14 3.58 -11.79
CA GLN A 64 9.41 2.31 -11.73
C GLN A 64 8.81 2.05 -10.35
N PHE A 65 9.14 2.85 -9.34
CA PHE A 65 8.47 2.77 -8.05
C PHE A 65 7.08 3.39 -8.10
N VAL A 66 6.09 2.60 -7.69
CA VAL A 66 4.71 3.03 -7.47
C VAL A 66 4.50 3.08 -5.97
N SER A 67 4.08 4.24 -5.46
CA SER A 67 3.70 4.40 -4.05
C SER A 67 2.18 4.57 -3.89
N ASN A 68 1.63 3.97 -2.85
CA ASN A 68 0.27 4.20 -2.38
C ASN A 68 0.38 4.66 -0.93
N LEU A 69 -0.11 5.86 -0.65
CA LEU A 69 -0.11 6.44 0.69
C LEU A 69 -1.54 6.83 1.01
N THR A 70 -2.15 6.15 1.98
CA THR A 70 -3.55 6.35 2.36
C THR A 70 -3.71 6.52 3.87
N VAL A 71 -4.80 7.16 4.27
CA VAL A 71 -5.21 7.34 5.67
C VAL A 71 -6.62 6.81 5.84
N TRP A 72 -6.83 6.07 6.93
CA TRP A 72 -8.05 5.38 7.27
C TRP A 72 -8.47 5.67 8.72
N GLU A 73 -9.77 5.62 9.00
CA GLU A 73 -10.30 5.80 10.35
C GLU A 73 -9.84 4.70 11.31
N SER A 74 -9.57 3.49 10.81
CA SER A 74 -9.17 2.34 11.63
C SER A 74 -8.52 1.22 10.83
N VAL A 75 -7.85 0.31 11.54
CA VAL A 75 -7.32 -0.95 10.98
C VAL A 75 -8.40 -1.78 10.29
N GLU A 76 -9.59 -1.91 10.88
CA GLU A 76 -10.66 -2.77 10.36
C GLU A 76 -11.15 -2.32 8.98
N HIS A 77 -11.24 -1.01 8.77
CA HIS A 77 -11.62 -0.41 7.49
C HIS A 77 -10.55 -0.65 6.41
N LEU A 78 -9.28 -0.42 6.72
CA LEU A 78 -8.17 -0.74 5.80
C LEU A 78 -8.13 -2.24 5.48
N GLU A 79 -8.29 -3.09 6.49
CA GLU A 79 -8.28 -4.54 6.33
C GLU A 79 -9.42 -5.02 5.41
N THR A 80 -10.62 -4.45 5.58
CA THR A 80 -11.76 -4.72 4.70
C THR A 80 -11.49 -4.31 3.26
N PHE A 81 -10.82 -3.18 3.04
CA PHE A 81 -10.41 -2.76 1.69
C PHE A 81 -9.43 -3.78 1.06
N VAL A 82 -8.34 -4.11 1.76
CA VAL A 82 -7.28 -4.97 1.22
C VAL A 82 -7.78 -6.39 0.94
N TRP A 83 -8.57 -6.98 1.85
CA TRP A 83 -8.96 -8.40 1.78
C TRP A 83 -10.39 -8.66 1.34
N GLY A 84 -11.29 -7.69 1.54
CA GLY A 84 -12.73 -7.82 1.25
C GLY A 84 -13.15 -7.32 -0.13
N THR A 85 -12.24 -6.71 -0.89
CA THR A 85 -12.56 -6.13 -2.21
C THR A 85 -11.75 -6.76 -3.35
N VAL A 86 -11.98 -6.28 -4.57
CA VAL A 86 -11.17 -6.65 -5.76
C VAL A 86 -9.67 -6.35 -5.57
N HIS A 87 -9.29 -5.51 -4.60
CA HIS A 87 -7.89 -5.28 -4.24
C HIS A 87 -7.15 -6.60 -3.97
N LYS A 88 -7.82 -7.58 -3.35
CA LYS A 88 -7.26 -8.91 -3.13
C LYS A 88 -6.79 -9.59 -4.42
N GLN A 89 -7.54 -9.44 -5.52
CA GLN A 89 -7.18 -10.05 -6.80
C GLN A 89 -5.89 -9.45 -7.38
N PHE A 90 -5.71 -8.14 -7.25
CA PHE A 90 -4.47 -7.46 -7.64
C PHE A 90 -3.32 -7.83 -6.72
N TYR A 91 -3.59 -7.95 -5.41
CA TYR A 91 -2.59 -8.41 -4.45
C TYR A 91 -2.12 -9.84 -4.77
N ASP A 92 -3.03 -10.76 -5.06
CA ASP A 92 -2.69 -12.16 -5.41
C ASP A 92 -1.88 -12.24 -6.71
N ARG A 93 -2.16 -11.35 -7.67
CA ARG A 93 -1.50 -11.26 -8.99
C ARG A 93 -0.29 -10.33 -9.03
N ARG A 94 0.09 -9.70 -7.92
CA ARG A 94 1.14 -8.66 -7.87
C ARG A 94 2.47 -9.08 -8.49
N ALA A 95 2.78 -10.38 -8.46
CA ALA A 95 3.96 -10.98 -9.08
C ALA A 95 4.05 -10.78 -10.60
N GLU A 96 2.93 -10.53 -11.27
CA GLU A 96 2.88 -10.30 -12.71
C GLU A 96 3.44 -8.92 -13.09
N TRP A 97 3.37 -7.94 -12.18
CA TRP A 97 3.70 -6.54 -12.47
C TRP A 97 4.83 -5.98 -11.61
N PHE A 98 5.06 -6.56 -10.44
CA PHE A 98 6.03 -6.08 -9.47
C PHE A 98 7.17 -7.06 -9.25
N GLU A 99 8.37 -6.54 -9.01
CA GLU A 99 9.53 -7.34 -8.67
C GLU A 99 9.34 -7.99 -7.28
N LEU A 100 9.04 -9.29 -7.25
CA LEU A 100 8.93 -10.06 -6.00
C LEU A 100 10.24 -10.21 -5.23
N MET A 101 11.38 -10.10 -5.92
CA MET A 101 12.71 -10.13 -5.30
C MET A 101 13.14 -8.77 -4.74
N GLY A 102 12.38 -7.71 -5.02
CA GLY A 102 12.45 -6.46 -4.27
C GLY A 102 11.51 -6.53 -3.08
N ASP A 103 11.91 -5.98 -1.93
CA ASP A 103 11.02 -5.84 -0.79
C ASP A 103 9.79 -5.02 -1.21
N MET A 104 8.59 -5.60 -1.13
CA MET A 104 7.38 -4.81 -1.07
C MET A 104 7.41 -4.05 0.23
N HIS A 105 7.66 -2.76 0.14
CA HIS A 105 7.85 -1.94 1.31
C HIS A 105 6.49 -1.49 1.83
N PHE A 106 6.09 -2.04 2.97
CA PHE A 106 4.83 -1.71 3.59
C PHE A 106 5.08 -1.26 5.03
N VAL A 107 4.48 -0.14 5.41
CA VAL A 107 4.54 0.40 6.76
C VAL A 107 3.22 1.08 7.11
N MET A 108 2.83 0.97 8.37
CA MET A 108 1.70 1.66 8.96
C MET A 108 2.15 2.42 10.21
N TRP A 109 1.45 3.50 10.50
CA TRP A 109 1.65 4.29 11.72
C TRP A 109 0.38 5.07 12.05
N TRP A 110 0.26 5.48 13.31
CA TRP A 110 -0.85 6.30 13.77
C TRP A 110 -0.57 7.77 13.51
N VAL A 111 -1.58 8.49 13.03
CA VAL A 111 -1.54 9.94 12.79
C VAL A 111 -2.70 10.64 13.51
N PRO A 112 -2.54 11.92 13.87
CA PRO A 112 -3.66 12.73 14.36
C PRO A 112 -4.79 12.83 13.33
N GLU A 113 -6.02 13.02 13.79
CA GLU A 113 -7.16 13.24 12.89
C GLU A 113 -6.95 14.51 12.05
N GLY A 114 -7.22 14.40 10.75
CA GLY A 114 -6.98 15.48 9.79
C GLY A 114 -5.53 15.62 9.30
N HIS A 115 -4.57 14.85 9.83
CA HIS A 115 -3.20 14.84 9.32
C HIS A 115 -3.14 14.16 7.95
N GLN A 116 -2.45 14.81 7.00
CA GLN A 116 -2.18 14.29 5.66
C GLN A 116 -0.68 14.07 5.54
N PRO A 117 -0.19 12.83 5.73
CA PRO A 117 1.23 12.54 5.74
C PRO A 117 1.85 12.79 4.36
N THR A 118 3.12 13.20 4.34
CA THR A 118 3.89 13.30 3.10
C THR A 118 4.55 11.98 2.75
N LEU A 119 4.97 11.82 1.50
CA LEU A 119 5.78 10.66 1.11
C LEU A 119 7.09 10.60 1.90
N GLU A 120 7.73 11.74 2.17
CA GLU A 120 8.95 11.82 2.99
C GLU A 120 8.71 11.29 4.41
N GLU A 121 7.57 11.63 5.03
CA GLU A 121 7.17 11.08 6.32
C GLU A 121 7.03 9.55 6.26
N GLY A 122 6.31 9.04 5.25
CA GLY A 122 6.13 7.60 5.09
C GLY A 122 7.44 6.85 4.83
N LEU A 123 8.36 7.42 4.04
CA LEU A 123 9.69 6.86 3.80
C LEU A 123 10.53 6.85 5.08
N ALA A 124 10.44 7.89 5.92
CA ALA A 124 11.09 7.91 7.22
C ALA A 124 10.53 6.82 8.16
N LYS A 125 9.20 6.61 8.17
CA LYS A 125 8.55 5.52 8.93
C LYS A 125 8.96 4.14 8.43
N LEU A 126 9.06 3.96 7.12
CA LEU A 126 9.56 2.72 6.53
C LEU A 126 11.01 2.46 6.92
N ALA A 127 11.88 3.47 6.87
CA ALA A 127 13.27 3.35 7.32
C ALA A 127 13.35 3.00 8.81
N HIS A 128 12.48 3.60 9.64
CA HIS A 128 12.38 3.28 11.06
C HIS A 128 11.99 1.81 11.30
N LEU A 129 10.96 1.31 10.59
CA LEU A 129 10.54 -0.09 10.65
C LEU A 129 11.66 -1.06 10.24
N LYS A 130 12.42 -0.74 9.18
CA LYS A 130 13.56 -1.56 8.76
C LYS A 130 14.67 -1.62 9.81
N ALA A 131 14.93 -0.51 10.49
CA ALA A 131 16.02 -0.40 11.47
C ALA A 131 15.66 -1.00 12.84
N HIS A 132 14.40 -0.91 13.26
CA HIS A 132 13.99 -1.24 14.63
C HIS A 132 12.99 -2.40 14.73
N GLY A 133 12.45 -2.86 13.60
CA GLY A 133 11.29 -3.75 13.59
C GLY A 133 10.02 -3.02 14.01
N ASP A 134 8.97 -3.81 14.27
CA ASP A 134 7.66 -3.28 14.68
C ASP A 134 7.74 -2.52 16.01
N SER A 135 7.19 -1.30 16.03
CA SER A 135 7.16 -0.44 17.22
C SER A 135 5.95 0.50 17.18
N GLU A 136 5.70 1.26 18.25
CA GLU A 136 4.61 2.25 18.28
C GLU A 136 4.76 3.35 17.22
N GLU A 137 5.99 3.61 16.79
CA GLU A 137 6.29 4.63 15.78
C GLU A 137 6.00 4.19 14.35
N ALA A 138 6.21 2.91 14.03
CA ALA A 138 6.07 2.34 12.70
C ALA A 138 5.96 0.81 12.80
N PHE A 139 5.01 0.22 12.07
CA PHE A 139 4.70 -1.19 12.19
C PHE A 139 4.09 -1.78 10.92
N GLY A 140 4.18 -3.10 10.77
CA GLY A 140 3.48 -3.89 9.76
C GLY A 140 2.22 -4.55 10.30
N TRP A 141 1.60 -5.39 9.48
CA TRP A 141 0.39 -6.15 9.85
C TRP A 141 0.56 -7.06 11.07
N ALA A 142 1.77 -7.61 11.26
CA ALA A 142 2.07 -8.53 12.36
C ALA A 142 1.92 -7.87 13.75
N TYR A 143 2.15 -6.57 13.83
CA TYR A 143 2.05 -5.79 15.07
C TYR A 143 0.60 -5.55 15.51
N LEU A 144 -0.32 -5.43 14.56
CA LEU A 144 -1.71 -5.10 14.82
C LEU A 144 -2.46 -6.31 15.40
N LYS A 145 -3.03 -6.16 16.60
CA LYS A 145 -3.84 -7.23 17.22
C LYS A 145 -5.16 -7.41 16.49
N GLU A 146 -5.70 -6.30 16.02
CA GLU A 146 -6.98 -6.08 15.36
C GLU A 146 -6.99 -6.55 13.90
N ALA A 147 -5.82 -6.81 13.30
CA ALA A 147 -5.69 -7.35 11.94
C ALA A 147 -6.09 -8.83 11.86
N ARG A 148 -7.39 -9.10 12.06
CA ARG A 148 -7.97 -10.44 12.18
C ARG A 148 -8.07 -11.16 10.83
N LEU A 149 -8.49 -10.48 9.77
CA LEU A 149 -8.59 -11.07 8.43
C LEU A 149 -7.20 -11.36 7.85
N TRP A 150 -6.21 -10.49 8.07
CA TRP A 150 -4.84 -10.73 7.65
C TRP A 150 -4.26 -12.00 8.29
N LYS A 151 -4.45 -12.16 9.61
CA LYS A 151 -4.00 -13.34 10.36
C LYS A 151 -4.66 -14.62 9.87
N ALA A 152 -5.97 -14.59 9.64
CA ALA A 152 -6.69 -15.74 9.11
C ALA A 152 -6.12 -16.21 7.76
N LYS A 153 -5.79 -15.27 6.86
CA LYS A 153 -5.22 -15.58 5.55
C LYS A 153 -3.80 -16.14 5.59
N GLN A 154 -2.95 -15.72 6.55
CA GLN A 154 -1.65 -16.36 6.75
C GLN A 154 -1.76 -17.82 7.24
N CYS A 155 -2.74 -18.12 8.08
CA CYS A 155 -2.97 -19.49 8.54
C CYS A 155 -3.41 -20.42 7.40
N ASP A 156 -4.30 -19.96 6.51
CA ASP A 156 -4.70 -20.73 5.32
C ASP A 156 -3.52 -21.01 4.37
N ALA A 157 -2.63 -20.03 4.16
CA ALA A 157 -1.47 -20.19 3.29
C ALA A 157 -0.44 -21.20 3.83
N ARG A 158 -0.21 -21.24 5.16
CA ARG A 158 0.69 -22.21 5.81
C ARG A 158 0.09 -23.61 5.95
N ALA A 159 -1.23 -23.75 5.95
CA ALA A 159 -1.90 -25.06 6.03
C ALA A 159 -1.95 -25.79 4.67
N ALA A 160 -1.58 -25.09 3.58
CA ALA A 160 -1.56 -25.61 2.22
C ALA A 160 -0.16 -26.02 1.73
N GLU A 161 0.87 -25.94 2.58
CA GLU A 161 2.23 -26.45 2.34
C GLU A 161 2.43 -27.87 2.88
#